data_AF-A0AAD7E1A5-F1
#
_entry.id   AF-A0AAD7E1A5-F1
#
_cell.length_a   1.000
_cell.length_b   1.000
_cell.length_c   1.000
_cell.angle_alpha   90.00
_cell.angle_beta   90.00
_cell.angle_gamma   90.00
#
_symmetry.space_group_name_H-M   'P 1'
#
loop_
_entity.id
_entity.type
_entity.pdbx_description
1 polymer ?
#
loop_
_entity_poly.entity_id
_entity_poly.type
_entity_poly.pdbx_seq_one_letter_code
_entity_poly.pdbx_strand_id
1 'polypeptide(L)'
;MSSPTEGSATGLNPEPPFTKTSLSDVILRSSNGVDFYVNRAVLSLVSSVFETMFSLPQTVGNSTIPVVDLQEDSELLDRALRFFYPGTQLLLQTLDDAVRIFQVLLRKYDMQCLVPAARNHLEAYITSSPVSVYAQALAYQWADIAKAAATESLKSPVLQVKASRALDLISGSEYHNLLWYHRRCGAAAKATTTKMRWITFNYETWFTCDMCRYHSTRTLADASTYPCRKWFMEFLLDMGDLLARTPKMGIRAHRLFTKAVAEALQCAHCRTHNPFEQLATFVSIWEKKILSEVAKVELKL
;
A
#
# COMPACT_ATOMS: atom_id res chain seq x y z
N MET A 1 -59.71 0.76 6.76
CA MET A 1 -59.22 0.13 5.53
C MET A 1 -58.35 1.16 4.83
N SER A 2 -57.06 1.16 5.17
CA SER A 2 -56.12 2.18 4.70
C SER A 2 -55.28 1.54 3.61
N SER A 3 -55.42 2.07 2.39
CA SER A 3 -54.59 1.73 1.24
C SER A 3 -53.11 2.04 1.55
N PRO A 4 -52.16 1.17 1.19
CA PRO A 4 -50.75 1.49 1.29
C PRO A 4 -50.37 2.43 0.15
N THR A 5 -49.80 3.57 0.52
CA THR A 5 -49.17 4.54 -0.36
C THR A 5 -48.02 3.88 -1.12
N GLU A 6 -48.13 3.83 -2.45
CA GLU A 6 -47.03 3.47 -3.34
C GLU A 6 -45.90 4.51 -3.17
N GLY A 7 -44.82 4.07 -2.52
CA GLY A 7 -43.56 4.81 -2.51
C GLY A 7 -42.92 4.73 -3.88
N SER A 8 -42.87 5.87 -4.57
CA SER A 8 -42.17 6.10 -5.82
C SER A 8 -40.72 5.61 -5.76
N ALA A 9 -40.45 4.45 -6.38
CA ALA A 9 -39.11 3.99 -6.68
C ALA A 9 -38.57 4.78 -7.87
N THR A 10 -37.74 5.78 -7.61
CA THR A 10 -36.94 6.43 -8.65
C THR A 10 -36.08 5.36 -9.34
N GLY A 11 -36.44 5.04 -10.59
CA GLY A 11 -35.88 3.93 -11.34
C GLY A 11 -34.37 4.06 -11.55
N LEU A 12 -33.62 3.08 -11.05
CA LEU A 12 -32.21 2.84 -11.35
C LEU A 12 -32.09 2.31 -12.79
N ASN A 13 -32.42 3.12 -13.80
CA ASN A 13 -32.17 2.74 -15.18
C ASN A 13 -30.67 2.94 -15.50
N PRO A 14 -30.06 2.05 -16.29
CA PRO A 14 -28.67 2.24 -16.69
C PRO A 14 -28.51 3.50 -17.54
N GLU A 15 -27.43 4.22 -17.31
CA GLU A 15 -27.06 5.36 -18.14
C GLU A 15 -26.44 4.89 -19.47
N PRO A 16 -26.47 5.70 -20.54
CA PRO A 16 -25.72 5.42 -21.76
C PRO A 16 -24.24 5.06 -21.45
N PRO A 17 -23.66 4.09 -22.16
CA PRO A 17 -24.16 3.42 -23.36
C PRO A 17 -24.94 2.11 -23.12
N PHE A 18 -25.36 1.79 -21.89
CA PHE A 18 -25.96 0.47 -21.57
C PHE A 18 -27.48 0.44 -21.65
N THR A 19 -28.06 1.36 -22.42
CA THR A 19 -29.49 1.40 -22.74
C THR A 19 -29.78 0.58 -24.00
N LYS A 20 -31.05 0.21 -24.23
CA LYS A 20 -31.44 -0.63 -25.37
C LYS A 20 -31.09 0.03 -26.71
N THR A 21 -30.26 -0.63 -27.50
CA THR A 21 -29.94 -0.21 -28.88
C THR A 21 -30.22 -1.34 -29.87
N SER A 22 -30.15 -1.04 -31.18
CA SER A 22 -30.23 -2.06 -32.23
C SER A 22 -29.02 -3.00 -32.27
N LEU A 23 -27.92 -2.65 -31.59
CA LEU A 23 -26.70 -3.45 -31.53
C LEU A 23 -26.72 -4.44 -30.36
N SER A 24 -27.51 -4.18 -29.32
CA SER A 24 -27.56 -5.00 -28.11
C SER A 24 -28.14 -6.39 -28.38
N ASP A 25 -27.38 -7.43 -28.04
CA ASP A 25 -27.70 -8.85 -28.30
C ASP A 25 -27.72 -9.72 -27.02
N VAL A 26 -27.51 -9.11 -25.86
CA VAL A 26 -27.69 -9.72 -24.54
C VAL A 26 -28.03 -8.66 -23.48
N ILE A 27 -28.82 -9.06 -22.49
CA ILE A 27 -29.13 -8.27 -21.30
C ILE A 27 -28.42 -8.89 -20.10
N LEU A 28 -27.61 -8.11 -19.38
CA LEU A 28 -27.12 -8.47 -18.06
C LEU A 28 -28.05 -7.87 -17.02
N ARG A 29 -28.74 -8.70 -16.24
CA ARG A 29 -29.61 -8.24 -15.15
C ARG A 29 -28.86 -8.28 -13.84
N SER A 30 -28.80 -7.14 -13.15
CA SER A 30 -28.19 -7.04 -11.82
C SER A 30 -29.05 -7.70 -10.75
N SER A 31 -28.46 -7.97 -9.58
CA SER A 31 -29.17 -8.57 -8.45
C SER A 31 -30.28 -7.69 -7.87
N ASN A 32 -30.22 -6.38 -8.10
CA ASN A 32 -31.27 -5.40 -7.80
C ASN A 32 -32.19 -5.09 -8.98
N GLY A 33 -32.18 -5.92 -10.04
CA GLY A 33 -33.18 -5.90 -11.12
C GLY A 33 -32.97 -4.84 -12.21
N VAL A 34 -31.77 -4.29 -12.34
CA VAL A 34 -31.42 -3.32 -13.39
C VAL A 34 -30.89 -4.05 -14.61
N ASP A 35 -31.46 -3.75 -15.78
CA ASP A 35 -31.14 -4.42 -17.05
C ASP A 35 -30.14 -3.62 -17.88
N PHE A 36 -28.92 -4.13 -18.01
CA PHE A 36 -27.86 -3.56 -18.85
C PHE A 36 -27.88 -4.18 -20.24
N TYR A 37 -28.15 -3.37 -21.26
CA TYR A 37 -28.19 -3.81 -22.66
C TYR A 37 -26.80 -3.74 -23.27
N VAL A 38 -26.20 -4.90 -23.55
CA VAL A 38 -24.79 -5.01 -23.91
C VAL A 38 -24.58 -5.93 -25.12
N ASN A 39 -23.32 -6.18 -25.48
CA ASN A 39 -22.90 -6.90 -26.68
C ASN A 39 -22.10 -8.13 -26.27
N ARG A 40 -22.54 -9.33 -26.68
CA ARG A 40 -21.85 -10.60 -26.46
C ARG A 40 -20.42 -10.55 -26.98
N ALA A 41 -20.21 -9.97 -28.17
CA ALA A 41 -18.88 -9.88 -28.78
C ALA A 41 -17.87 -9.11 -27.90
N VAL A 42 -18.29 -8.01 -27.27
CA VAL A 42 -17.42 -7.23 -26.37
C VAL A 42 -17.12 -8.03 -25.11
N LEU A 43 -18.13 -8.64 -24.50
CA LEU A 43 -17.98 -9.46 -23.30
C LEU A 43 -17.08 -10.68 -23.54
N SER A 44 -17.29 -11.42 -24.63
CA SER A 44 -16.46 -12.57 -25.00
C SER A 44 -15.01 -12.19 -25.26
N LEU A 45 -14.76 -11.00 -25.85
CA LEU A 45 -13.40 -10.54 -26.11
C LEU A 45 -12.61 -10.29 -24.82
N VAL A 46 -13.30 -9.88 -23.76
CA VAL A 46 -12.66 -9.51 -22.49
C VAL A 46 -12.79 -10.57 -21.41
N SER A 47 -13.61 -11.61 -21.59
CA SER A 47 -13.92 -12.62 -20.58
C SER A 47 -14.12 -14.00 -21.20
N SER A 48 -13.24 -14.94 -20.85
CA SER A 48 -13.36 -16.36 -21.19
C SER A 48 -14.63 -17.00 -20.61
N VAL A 49 -15.08 -16.51 -19.45
CA VAL A 49 -16.31 -16.96 -18.78
C VAL A 49 -17.54 -16.61 -19.62
N PHE A 50 -17.63 -15.37 -20.09
CA PHE A 50 -18.73 -14.95 -20.98
C PHE A 50 -18.64 -15.64 -22.34
N GLU A 51 -17.45 -15.78 -22.92
CA GLU A 51 -17.24 -16.53 -24.16
C GLU A 51 -17.79 -17.97 -24.05
N THR A 52 -17.41 -18.68 -22.98
CA THR A 52 -17.88 -20.03 -22.72
C THR A 52 -19.39 -20.05 -22.48
N MET A 53 -19.91 -19.14 -21.64
CA MET A 53 -21.35 -19.05 -21.33
C MET A 53 -22.20 -18.85 -22.59
N PHE A 54 -21.74 -18.03 -23.54
CA PHE A 54 -22.47 -17.77 -24.78
C PHE A 54 -22.32 -18.85 -25.84
N SER A 55 -21.30 -19.71 -25.74
CA SER A 55 -21.10 -20.87 -26.62
C SER A 55 -22.04 -22.05 -26.29
N LEU A 56 -22.60 -22.09 -25.08
CA LEU A 56 -23.48 -23.18 -24.64
C LEU A 56 -24.86 -23.10 -25.34
N PRO A 57 -25.47 -24.24 -25.71
CA PRO A 57 -26.81 -24.26 -26.28
C PRO A 57 -27.82 -23.65 -25.30
N GLN A 58 -28.42 -22.52 -25.65
CA GLN A 58 -29.47 -21.92 -24.83
C GLN A 58 -30.82 -22.58 -25.12
N THR A 59 -31.45 -23.14 -24.09
CA THR A 59 -32.81 -23.68 -24.17
C THR A 59 -33.83 -22.55 -24.00
N VAL A 60 -34.14 -21.77 -25.03
CA VAL A 60 -35.49 -21.17 -25.19
C VAL A 60 -35.66 -20.50 -26.55
N GLY A 61 -36.86 -20.70 -27.12
CA GLY A 61 -37.31 -20.12 -28.38
C GLY A 61 -37.84 -18.68 -28.28
N ASN A 62 -38.14 -18.16 -29.47
CA ASN A 62 -38.83 -16.91 -29.80
C ASN A 62 -38.12 -15.58 -29.47
N SER A 63 -37.54 -14.98 -30.53
CA SER A 63 -37.52 -13.54 -30.88
C SER A 63 -37.21 -12.46 -29.83
N THR A 64 -36.67 -12.81 -28.66
CA THR A 64 -36.34 -11.87 -27.58
C THR A 64 -34.87 -11.91 -27.22
N ILE A 65 -34.29 -10.76 -26.85
CA ILE A 65 -32.88 -10.65 -26.45
C ILE A 65 -32.69 -11.48 -25.17
N PRO A 66 -31.71 -12.40 -25.11
CA PRO A 66 -31.48 -13.27 -23.97
C PRO A 66 -31.03 -12.48 -22.73
N VAL A 67 -31.52 -12.89 -21.56
CA VAL A 67 -31.22 -12.27 -20.26
C VAL A 67 -30.29 -13.20 -19.46
N VAL A 68 -29.25 -12.62 -18.87
CA VAL A 68 -28.32 -13.29 -17.95
C VAL A 68 -28.43 -12.62 -16.58
N ASP A 69 -28.93 -13.36 -15.59
CA ASP A 69 -29.02 -12.88 -14.22
C ASP A 69 -27.65 -12.96 -13.52
N LEU A 70 -27.21 -11.84 -12.94
CA LEU A 70 -25.94 -11.70 -12.22
C LEU A 70 -26.19 -11.43 -10.72
N GLN A 71 -25.19 -11.76 -9.90
CA GLN A 71 -25.26 -11.55 -8.45
C GLN A 71 -24.81 -10.14 -8.03
N GLU A 72 -24.12 -9.45 -8.93
CA GLU A 72 -23.60 -8.10 -8.72
C GLU A 72 -24.72 -7.06 -8.77
N ASP A 73 -24.60 -6.04 -7.92
CA ASP A 73 -25.50 -4.88 -7.92
C ASP A 73 -25.26 -4.00 -9.17
N SER A 74 -26.23 -3.15 -9.47
CA SER A 74 -26.18 -2.27 -10.64
C SER A 74 -25.02 -1.28 -10.61
N GLU A 75 -24.59 -0.82 -9.43
CA GLU A 75 -23.49 0.14 -9.30
C GLU A 75 -22.16 -0.49 -9.69
N LEU A 76 -21.90 -1.71 -9.20
CA LEU A 76 -20.69 -2.45 -9.53
C LEU A 76 -20.68 -2.82 -11.01
N LEU A 77 -21.81 -3.29 -11.56
CA LEU A 77 -21.91 -3.67 -12.98
C LEU A 77 -21.71 -2.48 -13.91
N ASP A 78 -22.31 -1.32 -13.64
CA ASP A 78 -22.11 -0.11 -14.46
C ASP A 78 -20.62 0.28 -14.49
N ARG A 79 -19.97 0.38 -13.32
CA ARG A 79 -18.55 0.73 -13.23
C ARG A 79 -17.65 -0.31 -13.92
N ALA A 80 -17.97 -1.58 -13.76
CA ALA A 80 -17.25 -2.69 -14.38
C ALA A 80 -17.35 -2.65 -15.90
N LEU A 81 -18.56 -2.48 -16.45
CA LEU A 81 -18.79 -2.39 -17.89
C LEU A 81 -18.08 -1.17 -18.51
N ARG A 82 -18.10 -0.02 -17.82
CA ARG A 82 -17.37 1.20 -18.23
C ARG A 82 -15.85 1.04 -18.26
N PHE A 83 -15.31 -0.07 -17.75
CA PHE A 83 -13.89 -0.33 -17.83
C PHE A 83 -13.47 -0.72 -19.25
N PHE A 84 -14.29 -1.52 -19.94
CA PHE A 84 -13.94 -2.15 -21.21
C PHE A 84 -14.87 -1.81 -22.38
N TYR A 85 -15.89 -0.99 -22.15
CA TYR A 85 -16.74 -0.47 -23.22
C TYR A 85 -16.12 0.78 -23.88
N PRO A 86 -16.01 0.80 -25.23
CA PRO A 86 -15.50 1.98 -25.95
C PRO A 86 -16.29 3.25 -25.63
N GLY A 87 -15.58 4.39 -25.57
CA GLY A 87 -16.20 5.70 -25.36
C GLY A 87 -16.72 5.96 -23.94
N THR A 88 -16.45 5.05 -23.00
CA THR A 88 -16.76 5.24 -21.59
C THR A 88 -15.53 5.66 -20.80
N GLN A 89 -15.74 6.35 -19.68
CA GLN A 89 -14.68 6.74 -18.76
C GLN A 89 -14.85 6.01 -17.43
N LEU A 90 -13.80 5.30 -17.03
CA LEU A 90 -13.73 4.65 -15.74
C LEU A 90 -13.53 5.69 -14.62
N LEU A 91 -14.38 5.66 -13.61
CA LEU A 91 -14.26 6.46 -12.39
C LEU A 91 -13.92 5.56 -11.21
N LEU A 92 -12.65 5.16 -11.08
CA LEU A 92 -12.14 4.61 -9.82
C LEU A 92 -11.82 5.78 -8.89
N GLN A 93 -12.81 6.19 -8.11
CA GLN A 93 -12.67 7.33 -7.19
C GLN A 93 -11.82 6.97 -5.96
N THR A 94 -11.85 5.71 -5.54
CA THR A 94 -11.10 5.23 -4.37
C THR A 94 -10.47 3.85 -4.57
N LEU A 95 -9.47 3.54 -3.74
CA LEU A 95 -8.89 2.20 -3.65
C LEU A 95 -9.91 1.13 -3.26
N ASP A 96 -10.86 1.45 -2.38
CA ASP A 96 -11.86 0.50 -1.92
C ASP A 96 -12.87 0.17 -3.04
N ASP A 97 -13.14 1.11 -3.96
CA ASP A 97 -13.92 0.84 -5.18
C ASP A 97 -13.18 -0.14 -6.10
N ALA A 98 -11.87 0.07 -6.26
CA ALA A 98 -11.01 -0.79 -7.07
C ALA A 98 -10.94 -2.22 -6.52
N VAL A 99 -10.98 -2.41 -5.19
CA VAL A 99 -11.07 -3.73 -4.55
C VAL A 99 -12.26 -4.50 -5.11
N ARG A 100 -13.47 -3.96 -4.99
CA ARG A 100 -14.70 -4.70 -5.36
C ARG A 100 -14.75 -4.98 -6.85
N ILE A 101 -14.40 -3.98 -7.68
CA ILE A 101 -14.46 -4.09 -9.14
C ILE A 101 -13.42 -5.10 -9.63
N PHE A 102 -12.15 -4.98 -9.25
CA PHE A 102 -11.12 -5.88 -9.74
C PHE A 102 -11.29 -7.31 -9.23
N GLN A 103 -11.78 -7.51 -8.01
CA GLN A 103 -12.10 -8.86 -7.54
C GLN A 103 -13.14 -9.54 -8.43
N VAL A 104 -14.23 -8.85 -8.73
CA VAL A 104 -15.29 -9.41 -9.58
C VAL A 104 -14.75 -9.65 -10.99
N LEU A 105 -14.11 -8.66 -11.60
CA LEU A 105 -13.68 -8.76 -12.99
C LEU A 105 -12.55 -9.79 -13.21
N LEU A 106 -11.53 -9.79 -12.35
CA LEU A 106 -10.38 -10.67 -12.51
C LEU A 106 -10.65 -12.09 -12.03
N ARG A 107 -11.36 -12.28 -10.91
CA ARG A 107 -11.56 -13.63 -10.33
C ARG A 107 -12.85 -14.31 -10.78
N LYS A 108 -13.97 -13.58 -10.87
CA LYS A 108 -15.26 -14.19 -11.23
C LYS A 108 -15.46 -14.27 -12.74
N TYR A 109 -15.05 -13.23 -13.47
CA TYR A 109 -15.25 -13.15 -14.93
C TYR A 109 -13.96 -13.38 -15.74
N ASP A 110 -12.83 -13.71 -15.10
CA ASP A 110 -11.55 -14.03 -15.76
C ASP A 110 -11.11 -13.00 -16.81
N MET A 111 -11.25 -11.70 -16.50
CA MET A 111 -10.94 -10.62 -17.43
C MET A 111 -9.45 -10.24 -17.42
N GLN A 112 -8.60 -11.12 -17.95
CA GLN A 112 -7.13 -10.96 -17.90
C GLN A 112 -6.62 -9.70 -18.60
N CYS A 113 -7.34 -9.17 -19.60
CA CYS A 113 -6.98 -7.93 -20.28
C CYS A 113 -6.93 -6.70 -19.35
N LEU A 114 -7.54 -6.77 -18.16
CA LEU A 114 -7.56 -5.66 -17.20
C LEU A 114 -6.38 -5.68 -16.23
N VAL A 115 -5.59 -6.77 -16.18
CA VAL A 115 -4.46 -6.93 -15.26
C VAL A 115 -3.48 -5.76 -15.32
N PRO A 116 -3.03 -5.27 -16.50
CA PRO A 116 -2.10 -4.15 -16.56
C PRO A 116 -2.65 -2.86 -15.92
N ALA A 117 -3.91 -2.55 -16.19
CA ALA A 117 -4.56 -1.35 -15.66
C ALA A 117 -4.82 -1.46 -14.15
N ALA A 118 -5.19 -2.64 -13.66
CA ALA A 118 -5.35 -2.91 -12.23
C ALA A 118 -4.02 -2.80 -11.47
N ARG A 119 -2.93 -3.33 -12.04
CA ARG A 119 -1.58 -3.20 -11.50
C ARG A 119 -1.13 -1.74 -11.43
N ASN A 120 -1.26 -1.00 -12.53
CA ASN A 120 -0.95 0.44 -12.58
C ASN A 120 -1.74 1.23 -11.54
N HIS A 121 -3.02 0.90 -11.35
CA HIS A 121 -3.84 1.52 -10.32
C HIS A 121 -3.29 1.25 -8.92
N LEU A 122 -3.01 -0.02 -8.57
CA LEU A 122 -2.44 -0.34 -7.25
C LEU A 122 -1.09 0.33 -6.99
N GLU A 123 -0.21 0.35 -8.00
CA GLU A 123 1.10 0.96 -7.90
C GLU A 123 1.03 2.46 -7.58
N ALA A 124 0.06 3.18 -8.15
CA ALA A 124 -0.16 4.61 -7.89
C ALA A 124 -0.49 4.93 -6.42
N TYR A 125 -0.95 3.94 -5.64
CA TYR A 125 -1.34 4.09 -4.24
C TYR A 125 -0.36 3.48 -3.23
N ILE A 126 0.76 2.90 -3.67
CA ILE A 126 1.74 2.27 -2.78
C ILE A 126 2.19 3.22 -1.66
N THR A 127 2.42 4.50 -1.99
CA THR A 127 2.93 5.50 -1.05
C THR A 127 1.87 6.01 -0.07
N SER A 128 0.62 6.15 -0.53
CA SER A 128 -0.47 6.72 0.26
C SER A 128 -1.21 5.69 1.10
N SER A 129 -1.34 4.45 0.62
CA SER A 129 -2.08 3.36 1.27
C SER A 129 -1.39 1.99 1.14
N PRO A 130 -0.14 1.85 1.61
CA PRO A 130 0.67 0.64 1.42
C PRO A 130 0.02 -0.63 1.99
N VAL A 131 -0.67 -0.56 3.13
CA VAL A 131 -1.29 -1.73 3.76
C VAL A 131 -2.45 -2.26 2.92
N SER A 132 -3.27 -1.36 2.35
CA SER A 132 -4.37 -1.73 1.45
C SER A 132 -3.85 -2.33 0.16
N VAL A 133 -2.80 -1.74 -0.42
CA VAL A 133 -2.17 -2.26 -1.64
C VAL A 133 -1.54 -3.63 -1.39
N TYR A 134 -0.88 -3.84 -0.24
CA TYR A 134 -0.34 -5.14 0.16
C TYR A 134 -1.42 -6.22 0.17
N ALA A 135 -2.56 -5.95 0.82
CA ALA A 135 -3.63 -6.93 0.94
C ALA A 135 -4.28 -7.25 -0.41
N GLN A 136 -4.51 -6.23 -1.26
CA GLN A 136 -4.99 -6.46 -2.63
C GLN A 136 -4.00 -7.24 -3.49
N ALA A 137 -2.71 -6.88 -3.44
CA ALA A 137 -1.68 -7.55 -4.21
C ALA A 137 -1.54 -9.03 -3.79
N LEU A 138 -1.65 -9.36 -2.51
CA LEU A 138 -1.73 -10.75 -2.05
C LEU A 138 -2.97 -11.46 -2.59
N ALA A 139 -4.14 -10.82 -2.48
CA ALA A 139 -5.38 -11.36 -3.03
C ALA A 139 -5.30 -11.56 -4.56
N TYR A 140 -4.48 -10.83 -5.29
CA TYR A 140 -4.27 -11.04 -6.73
C TYR A 140 -3.02 -11.86 -7.07
N GLN A 141 -2.31 -12.38 -6.07
CA GLN A 141 -1.05 -13.12 -6.22
C GLN A 141 0.06 -12.32 -6.93
N TRP A 142 0.04 -10.99 -6.81
CA TRP A 142 1.06 -10.07 -7.34
C TRP A 142 2.16 -9.82 -6.30
N ALA A 143 3.03 -10.82 -6.16
CA ALA A 143 4.08 -10.85 -5.14
C ALA A 143 5.03 -9.64 -5.16
N ASP A 144 5.29 -9.08 -6.34
CA ASP A 144 6.16 -7.93 -6.54
C ASP A 144 5.54 -6.64 -5.98
N ILE A 145 4.26 -6.37 -6.30
CA ILE A 145 3.51 -5.23 -5.76
C ILE A 145 3.33 -5.40 -4.24
N ALA A 146 3.06 -6.62 -3.77
CA ALA A 146 2.95 -6.91 -2.33
C ALA A 146 4.26 -6.58 -1.59
N LYS A 147 5.41 -7.00 -2.12
CA LYS A 147 6.73 -6.67 -1.54
C LYS A 147 7.01 -5.16 -1.54
N ALA A 148 6.69 -4.46 -2.63
CA ALA A 148 6.86 -3.02 -2.73
C ALA A 148 6.01 -2.29 -1.67
N ALA A 149 4.74 -2.67 -1.56
CA ALA A 149 3.79 -2.10 -0.61
C ALA A 149 4.19 -2.41 0.85
N ALA A 150 4.62 -3.64 1.15
CA ALA A 150 5.12 -4.01 2.48
C ALA A 150 6.37 -3.19 2.87
N THR A 151 7.28 -2.96 1.93
CA THR A 151 8.46 -2.12 2.15
C THR A 151 8.09 -0.67 2.39
N GLU A 152 7.12 -0.15 1.65
CA GLU A 152 6.64 1.22 1.83
C GLU A 152 5.87 1.40 3.15
N SER A 153 5.22 0.36 3.65
CA SER A 153 4.55 0.35 4.96
C SER A 153 5.50 0.66 6.13
N LEU A 154 6.82 0.46 5.96
CA LEU A 154 7.84 0.75 6.99
C LEU A 154 7.95 2.25 7.34
N LYS A 155 7.41 3.15 6.50
CA LYS A 155 7.38 4.59 6.79
C LYS A 155 6.41 4.96 7.91
N SER A 156 5.44 4.09 8.20
CA SER A 156 4.36 4.37 9.14
C SER A 156 4.23 3.25 10.18
N PRO A 157 3.71 3.56 11.38
CA PRO A 157 3.33 2.52 12.32
C PRO A 157 2.12 1.76 11.76
N VAL A 158 2.31 0.52 11.30
CA VAL A 158 1.27 -0.26 10.58
C VAL A 158 -0.02 -0.40 11.38
N LEU A 159 0.07 -0.51 12.72
CA LEU A 159 -1.09 -0.60 13.61
C LEU A 159 -1.89 0.71 13.79
N GLN A 160 -1.35 1.84 13.34
CA GLN A 160 -2.02 3.15 13.42
C GLN A 160 -2.70 3.54 12.09
N VAL A 161 -2.55 2.72 11.05
CA VAL A 161 -3.20 2.94 9.76
C VAL A 161 -4.66 2.51 9.86
N LYS A 162 -5.58 3.34 9.36
CA LYS A 162 -7.01 3.01 9.30
C LYS A 162 -7.20 1.70 8.53
N ALA A 163 -7.97 0.78 9.09
CA ALA A 163 -8.35 -0.45 8.40
C ALA A 163 -9.07 -0.11 7.08
N SER A 164 -8.64 -0.75 6.00
CA SER A 164 -9.28 -0.69 4.68
C SER A 164 -9.99 -2.00 4.43
N ARG A 165 -11.04 -1.96 3.59
CA ARG A 165 -11.76 -3.15 3.13
C ARG A 165 -10.87 -4.15 2.41
N ALA A 166 -9.72 -3.69 1.90
CA ALA A 166 -8.69 -4.56 1.34
C ALA A 166 -8.19 -5.63 2.33
N LEU A 167 -8.27 -5.40 3.65
CA LEU A 167 -7.88 -6.40 4.65
C LEU A 167 -8.86 -7.59 4.72
N ASP A 168 -10.11 -7.41 4.30
CA ASP A 168 -11.11 -8.50 4.25
C ASP A 168 -10.75 -9.55 3.18
N LEU A 169 -9.82 -9.22 2.28
CA LEU A 169 -9.40 -10.09 1.18
C LEU A 169 -8.32 -11.11 1.58
N ILE A 170 -7.71 -10.91 2.75
CA ILE A 170 -6.59 -11.72 3.22
C ILE A 170 -6.92 -12.37 4.56
N SER A 171 -6.28 -13.50 4.82
CA SER A 171 -6.32 -14.20 6.09
C SER A 171 -5.60 -13.42 7.20
N GLY A 172 -5.95 -13.73 8.45
CA GLY A 172 -5.22 -13.23 9.62
C GLY A 172 -3.73 -13.59 9.61
N SER A 173 -3.37 -14.75 9.03
CA SER A 173 -1.97 -15.17 8.85
C SER A 173 -1.20 -14.29 7.87
N GLU A 174 -1.80 -13.92 6.74
CA GLU A 174 -1.19 -13.03 5.75
C GLU A 174 -0.98 -11.62 6.33
N TYR A 175 -1.97 -11.10 7.06
CA TYR A 175 -1.80 -9.84 7.78
C TYR A 175 -0.73 -9.94 8.88
N HIS A 176 -0.69 -11.05 9.61
CA HIS A 176 0.34 -11.31 10.61
C HIS A 176 1.75 -11.33 9.99
N ASN A 177 1.92 -11.87 8.77
CA ASN A 177 3.21 -11.86 8.07
C ASN A 177 3.71 -10.42 7.85
N LEU A 178 2.84 -9.48 7.47
CA LEU A 178 3.18 -8.07 7.35
C LEU A 178 3.61 -7.45 8.68
N LEU A 179 2.87 -7.71 9.76
CA LEU A 179 3.20 -7.21 11.10
C LEU A 179 4.54 -7.76 11.59
N TRP A 180 4.77 -9.05 11.36
CA TRP A 180 6.01 -9.72 11.73
C TRP A 180 7.20 -9.20 10.94
N TYR A 181 7.03 -9.01 9.63
CA TYR A 181 8.00 -8.36 8.76
C TYR A 181 8.34 -6.96 9.26
N HIS A 182 7.34 -6.12 9.50
CA HIS A 182 7.53 -4.75 10.00
C HIS A 182 8.30 -4.71 11.32
N ARG A 183 7.94 -5.57 12.28
CA ARG A 183 8.65 -5.71 13.56
C ARG A 183 10.11 -6.13 13.37
N ARG A 184 10.40 -7.08 12.49
CA ARG A 184 11.77 -7.55 12.21
C ARG A 184 12.60 -6.45 11.54
N CYS A 185 12.02 -5.71 10.60
CA CYS A 185 12.65 -4.54 10.00
C CYS A 185 12.96 -3.48 11.07
N GLY A 186 12.04 -3.22 11.99
CA GLY A 186 12.26 -2.28 13.10
C GLY A 186 13.36 -2.73 14.06
N ALA A 187 13.44 -4.03 14.36
CA ALA A 187 14.53 -4.58 15.15
C ALA A 187 15.88 -4.47 14.45
N ALA A 188 15.94 -4.75 13.14
CA ALA A 188 17.15 -4.60 12.33
C ALA A 188 17.60 -3.13 12.25
N ALA A 189 16.67 -2.21 12.00
CA ALA A 189 16.95 -0.78 11.99
C ALA A 189 17.42 -0.28 13.37
N LYS A 190 16.72 -0.63 14.47
CA LYS A 190 17.15 -0.27 15.84
C LYS A 190 18.51 -0.85 16.20
N ALA A 191 18.87 -2.05 15.75
CA ALA A 191 20.18 -2.64 16.03
C ALA A 191 21.35 -1.79 15.51
N THR A 192 21.14 -0.98 14.47
CA THR A 192 22.18 -0.10 13.92
C THR A 192 22.59 1.05 14.86
N THR A 193 21.77 1.40 15.86
CA THR A 193 22.10 2.43 16.89
C THR A 193 23.05 1.92 17.98
N THR A 194 23.15 0.60 18.12
CA THR A 194 23.95 -0.06 19.16
C THR A 194 25.17 -0.75 18.55
N LYS A 195 25.00 -1.45 17.43
CA LYS A 195 26.07 -2.13 16.70
C LYS A 195 26.71 -1.18 15.68
N MET A 196 27.64 -0.36 16.14
CA MET A 196 28.25 0.73 15.36
C MET A 196 29.54 0.35 14.62
N ARG A 197 29.83 -0.96 14.45
CA ARG A 197 31.01 -1.45 13.68
C ARG A 197 30.96 -1.15 12.17
N TRP A 198 29.94 -0.45 11.69
CA TRP A 198 29.83 0.03 10.32
C TRP A 198 30.36 1.47 10.16
N ILE A 199 30.71 2.14 11.25
CA ILE A 199 31.26 3.50 11.25
C ILE A 199 32.78 3.43 11.17
N THR A 200 33.34 4.13 10.18
CA THR A 200 34.77 4.15 9.88
C THR A 200 35.43 5.49 10.24
N PHE A 201 34.67 6.43 10.79
CA PHE A 201 35.11 7.77 11.20
C PHE A 201 34.97 7.93 12.72
N ASN A 202 35.84 8.76 13.30
CA ASN A 202 35.98 8.90 14.75
C ASN A 202 36.41 10.30 15.21
N TYR A 203 36.47 11.29 14.30
CA TYR A 203 36.95 12.65 14.57
C TYR A 203 35.83 13.61 15.01
N GLU A 204 34.59 13.14 15.00
CA GLU A 204 33.42 13.94 15.26
C GLU A 204 33.29 14.33 16.73
N THR A 205 32.64 15.47 16.96
CA THR A 205 32.51 16.12 18.26
C THR A 205 31.89 15.24 19.34
N TRP A 206 31.03 14.28 18.97
CA TRP A 206 30.45 13.34 19.93
C TRP A 206 31.44 12.26 20.41
N PHE A 207 32.57 12.08 19.75
CA PHE A 207 33.66 11.21 20.20
C PHE A 207 34.80 12.01 20.84
N THR A 208 35.13 13.17 20.30
CA THR A 208 36.36 13.91 20.63
C THR A 208 36.20 15.02 21.67
N CYS A 209 35.01 15.65 21.80
CA CYS A 209 34.81 16.84 22.65
C CYS A 209 35.06 16.57 24.15
N ASP A 210 36.03 17.17 24.80
CA ASP A 210 36.31 16.98 26.23
C ASP A 210 35.34 17.74 27.18
N MET A 211 34.65 18.77 26.69
CA MET A 211 33.76 19.63 27.49
C MET A 211 32.35 19.06 27.70
N CYS A 212 31.90 18.14 26.85
CA CYS A 212 30.56 17.56 26.92
C CYS A 212 30.48 16.45 27.97
N ARG A 213 29.30 16.31 28.61
CA ARG A 213 29.05 15.18 29.53
C ARG A 213 29.23 13.85 28.81
N TYR A 214 30.05 12.99 29.38
CA TYR A 214 30.15 11.58 29.01
C TYR A 214 28.84 10.83 29.33
N HIS A 215 28.53 9.82 28.53
CA HIS A 215 27.39 8.93 28.80
C HIS A 215 27.80 7.46 28.77
N SER A 216 28.32 6.97 27.63
CA SER A 216 28.73 5.57 27.46
C SER A 216 29.74 5.45 26.31
N THR A 217 30.24 4.25 26.04
CA THR A 217 31.15 3.99 24.93
C THR A 217 30.51 3.27 23.75
N ARG A 218 31.17 3.31 22.59
CA ARG A 218 30.82 2.55 21.38
C ARG A 218 32.05 1.95 20.73
N THR A 219 31.94 0.71 20.29
CA THR A 219 32.96 0.04 19.48
C THR A 219 32.68 0.26 18.00
N LEU A 220 33.67 0.78 17.27
CA LEU A 220 33.56 1.13 15.85
C LEU A 220 34.18 0.04 14.96
N ALA A 221 34.30 0.32 13.65
CA ALA A 221 34.81 -0.64 12.67
C ALA A 221 36.26 -1.06 12.94
N ASP A 222 37.07 -0.16 13.48
CA ASP A 222 38.47 -0.38 13.86
C ASP A 222 38.65 -1.25 15.13
N ALA A 223 37.56 -1.76 15.69
CA ALA A 223 37.50 -2.49 16.96
C ALA A 223 37.93 -1.69 18.20
N SER A 224 38.21 -0.39 18.05
CA SER A 224 38.49 0.51 19.17
C SER A 224 37.18 0.99 19.81
N THR A 225 37.28 1.34 21.09
CA THR A 225 36.14 1.80 21.90
C THR A 225 36.26 3.29 22.17
N TYR A 226 35.26 4.06 21.75
CA TYR A 226 35.25 5.52 21.85
C TYR A 226 34.22 6.00 22.88
N PRO A 227 34.55 7.01 23.68
CA PRO A 227 33.57 7.64 24.56
C PRO A 227 32.56 8.43 23.73
N CYS A 228 31.26 8.29 24.02
CA CYS A 228 30.19 9.02 23.38
C CYS A 228 29.62 10.09 24.31
N ARG A 229 29.37 11.27 23.75
CA ARG A 229 28.74 12.38 24.48
C ARG A 229 27.24 12.17 24.65
N LYS A 230 26.73 12.67 25.78
CA LYS A 230 25.35 12.48 26.23
C LYS A 230 24.31 12.83 25.15
N TRP A 231 24.41 14.00 24.55
CA TRP A 231 23.46 14.46 23.51
C TRP A 231 23.38 13.49 22.32
N PHE A 232 24.52 12.93 21.89
CA PHE A 232 24.56 11.99 20.76
C PHE A 232 24.03 10.62 21.16
N MET A 233 24.30 10.19 22.38
CA MET A 233 23.76 8.95 22.93
C MET A 233 22.23 9.01 23.08
N GLU A 234 21.70 10.11 23.59
CA GLU A 234 20.25 10.35 23.68
C GLU A 234 19.62 10.39 22.28
N PHE A 235 20.27 11.04 21.31
CA PHE A 235 19.86 10.99 19.91
C PHE A 235 19.78 9.56 19.35
N LEU A 236 20.80 8.71 19.59
CA LEU A 236 20.79 7.32 19.13
C LEU A 236 19.70 6.47 19.81
N LEU A 237 19.41 6.73 21.08
CA LEU A 237 18.34 6.04 21.82
C LEU A 237 16.96 6.46 21.28
N ASP A 238 16.70 7.76 21.18
CA ASP A 238 15.45 8.32 20.65
C ASP A 238 15.21 7.84 19.22
N MET A 239 16.25 7.84 18.37
CA MET A 239 16.18 7.32 17.01
C MET A 239 15.95 5.81 16.98
N GLY A 240 16.54 5.05 17.90
CA GLY A 240 16.32 3.60 17.99
C GLY A 240 14.87 3.26 18.30
N ASP A 241 14.24 3.98 19.21
CA ASP A 241 12.84 3.80 19.54
C ASP A 241 11.90 4.26 18.42
N LEU A 242 12.28 5.30 17.68
CA LEU A 242 11.58 5.70 16.46
C LEU A 242 11.70 4.59 15.39
N LEU A 243 12.90 4.11 15.09
CA LEU A 243 13.17 3.11 14.06
C LEU A 243 12.51 1.76 14.36
N ALA A 244 12.34 1.41 15.64
CA ALA A 244 11.58 0.23 16.03
C ALA A 244 10.09 0.30 15.63
N ARG A 245 9.54 1.51 15.48
CA ARG A 245 8.13 1.77 15.12
C ARG A 245 7.94 2.20 13.67
N THR A 246 8.96 2.82 13.08
CA THR A 246 8.99 3.27 11.68
C THR A 246 10.38 2.93 11.13
N PRO A 247 10.57 1.73 10.56
CA PRO A 247 11.89 1.23 10.13
C PRO A 247 12.51 1.94 8.91
N LYS A 248 12.07 3.17 8.62
CA LYS A 248 12.57 4.06 7.58
C LYS A 248 12.59 5.48 8.13
N MET A 249 13.67 6.22 7.89
CA MET A 249 13.77 7.60 8.34
C MET A 249 12.71 8.46 7.65
N GLY A 250 12.13 9.38 8.41
CA GLY A 250 11.10 10.31 7.93
C GLY A 250 11.09 11.59 8.74
N ILE A 251 10.02 12.38 8.67
CA ILE A 251 9.94 13.71 9.30
C ILE A 251 10.24 13.69 10.81
N ARG A 252 9.87 12.62 11.52
CA ARG A 252 10.18 12.49 12.96
C ARG A 252 11.67 12.35 13.24
N ALA A 253 12.43 11.71 12.36
CA ALA A 253 13.88 11.61 12.48
C ALA A 253 14.53 13.00 12.32
N HIS A 254 14.00 13.84 11.42
CA HIS A 254 14.46 15.22 11.26
C HIS A 254 14.28 16.05 12.54
N ARG A 255 13.19 15.87 13.30
CA ARG A 255 13.00 16.55 14.59
C ARG A 255 14.05 16.14 15.63
N LEU A 256 14.35 14.84 15.71
CA LEU A 256 15.39 14.31 16.60
C LEU A 256 16.78 14.82 16.21
N PHE A 257 17.04 14.91 14.90
CA PHE A 257 18.26 15.52 14.37
C PHE A 257 18.41 16.97 14.83
N THR A 258 17.38 17.81 14.63
CA THR A 258 17.44 19.24 15.02
C THR A 258 17.60 19.42 16.52
N LYS A 259 16.94 18.58 17.33
CA LYS A 259 17.11 18.55 18.79
C LYS A 259 18.56 18.25 19.18
N ALA A 260 19.15 17.20 18.60
CA ALA A 260 20.53 16.79 18.89
C ALA A 260 21.56 17.88 18.51
N VAL A 261 21.39 18.53 17.36
CA VAL A 261 22.24 19.66 16.95
C VAL A 261 22.10 20.83 17.93
N ALA A 262 20.87 21.19 18.33
CA ALA A 262 20.64 22.27 19.28
C ALA A 262 21.31 22.00 20.64
N GLU A 263 21.27 20.76 21.12
CA GLU A 263 21.98 20.34 22.34
C GLU A 263 23.50 20.43 22.17
N ALA A 264 24.04 19.96 21.05
CA ALA A 264 25.48 20.04 20.77
C ALA A 264 25.99 21.49 20.75
N LEU A 265 25.23 22.42 20.18
CA LEU A 265 25.59 23.85 20.08
C LEU A 265 25.63 24.59 21.42
N GLN A 266 25.10 24.01 22.50
CA GLN A 266 25.24 24.53 23.86
C GLN A 266 26.69 24.42 24.39
N CYS A 267 27.48 23.50 23.84
CA CYS A 267 28.89 23.34 24.18
C CYS A 267 29.78 24.27 23.35
N ALA A 268 30.68 25.02 24.00
CA ALA A 268 31.61 25.93 23.34
C ALA A 268 32.54 25.22 22.35
N HIS A 269 33.09 24.06 22.74
CA HIS A 269 33.95 23.26 21.86
C HIS A 269 33.18 22.75 20.64
N CYS A 270 32.04 22.08 20.84
CA CYS A 270 31.23 21.55 19.74
C CYS A 270 30.83 22.64 18.74
N ARG A 271 30.44 23.84 19.21
CA ARG A 271 30.02 24.96 18.35
C ARG A 271 31.08 25.35 17.31
N THR A 272 32.36 25.24 17.66
CA THR A 272 33.49 25.58 16.77
C THR A 272 33.81 24.49 15.74
N HIS A 273 33.21 23.30 15.85
CA HIS A 273 33.51 22.12 15.03
C HIS A 273 32.31 21.65 14.18
N ASN A 274 31.37 22.56 13.90
CA ASN A 274 30.21 22.36 13.01
C ASN A 274 29.46 21.01 13.23
N PRO A 275 28.79 20.82 14.38
CA PRO A 275 28.14 19.55 14.72
C PRO A 275 26.95 19.25 13.79
N PHE A 276 26.38 20.26 13.14
CA PHE A 276 25.33 20.10 12.14
C PHE A 276 25.83 19.29 10.94
N GLU A 277 26.93 19.70 10.33
CA GLU A 277 27.49 19.05 9.15
C GLU A 277 27.99 17.65 9.47
N GLN A 278 28.67 17.47 10.61
CA GLN A 278 29.09 16.16 11.09
C GLN A 278 27.88 15.20 11.23
N LEU A 279 26.83 15.64 11.92
CA LEU A 279 25.65 14.82 12.15
C LEU A 279 24.88 14.55 10.84
N ALA A 280 24.84 15.51 9.92
CA ALA A 280 24.18 15.35 8.62
C ALA A 280 24.86 14.28 7.76
N THR A 281 26.19 14.32 7.68
CA THR A 281 26.99 13.28 7.02
C THR A 281 26.77 11.91 7.68
N PHE A 282 26.79 11.86 9.01
CA PHE A 282 26.50 10.64 9.76
C PHE A 282 25.11 10.06 9.40
N VAL A 283 24.06 10.89 9.44
CA VAL A 283 22.68 10.45 9.15
C VAL A 283 22.53 9.96 7.70
N SER A 284 23.18 10.60 6.73
CA SER A 284 23.16 10.16 5.33
C SER A 284 23.77 8.77 5.14
N ILE A 285 24.91 8.50 5.78
CA ILE A 285 25.55 7.17 5.76
C ILE A 285 24.69 6.17 6.52
N TRP A 286 24.11 6.59 7.64
CA TRP A 286 23.28 5.75 8.47
C TRP A 286 22.00 5.32 7.75
N GLU A 287 21.35 6.20 6.98
CA GLU A 287 20.17 5.86 6.19
C GLU A 287 20.46 4.73 5.20
N LYS A 288 21.59 4.78 4.48
CA LYS A 288 22.03 3.69 3.59
C LYS A 288 22.25 2.39 4.36
N LYS A 289 22.82 2.47 5.56
CA LYS A 289 23.02 1.31 6.42
C LYS A 289 21.70 0.69 6.88
N ILE A 290 20.72 1.50 7.28
CA ILE A 290 19.39 1.02 7.66
C ILE A 290 18.74 0.32 6.47
N LEU A 291 18.76 0.92 5.29
CA LEU A 291 18.21 0.30 4.07
C LEU A 291 18.85 -1.05 3.78
N SER A 292 20.18 -1.15 3.91
CA SER A 292 20.91 -2.42 3.72
C SER A 292 20.53 -3.49 4.75
N GLU A 293 20.35 -3.13 6.03
CA GLU A 293 19.95 -4.10 7.06
C GLU A 293 18.49 -4.53 6.94
N VAL A 294 17.60 -3.59 6.60
CA VAL A 294 16.18 -3.87 6.36
C VAL A 294 15.99 -4.77 5.14
N ALA A 295 16.77 -4.57 4.07
CA ALA A 295 16.71 -5.39 2.85
C ALA A 295 17.06 -6.87 3.08
N LYS A 296 17.77 -7.20 4.17
CA LYS A 296 18.08 -8.59 4.55
C LYS A 296 16.90 -9.29 5.23
N VAL A 297 15.85 -8.56 5.61
CA VAL A 297 14.68 -9.12 6.26
C VAL A 297 13.74 -9.67 5.20
N GLU A 298 13.55 -10.98 5.19
CA GLU A 298 12.62 -11.62 4.26
C GLU A 298 11.15 -11.46 4.71
N LEU A 299 10.32 -11.04 3.77
CA LEU A 299 8.87 -11.06 3.86
C LEU A 299 8.34 -12.42 3.39
N LYS A 300 7.53 -13.05 4.24
CA LYS A 300 6.73 -14.21 3.85
C LYS A 300 5.44 -13.71 3.20
N LEU A 301 5.17 -14.14 1.98
CA LEU A 301 3.92 -13.92 1.27
C LEU A 301 3.03 -15.15 1.46
#